data_AF-A0A4V0YQ49-F1
#
_entry.id   AF-A0A4V0YQ49-F1
#
_cell.length_a   1.000
_cell.length_b   1.000
_cell.length_c   1.000
_cell.angle_alpha   90.00
_cell.angle_beta   90.00
_cell.angle_gamma   90.00
#
_symmetry.space_group_name_H-M   'P 1'
#
loop_
_entity.id
_entity.type
_entity.pdbx_description
1 polymer ?
#
loop_
_entity_poly.entity_id
_entity_poly.type
_entity_poly.pdbx_seq_one_letter_code
_entity_poly.pdbx_strand_id
1 'polypeptide(L)'
;MQGGRLKAPDAKRRPIEATHPASSYLGRLRLLVALDCLLVEGSVTRAAERLALSPAAVSRLLGQARELYGDPLLKRSGRRLVPTPRAESLRNRLRALAAETERAMERSVPQAERAEPDPAVLASWRREPIVQAPPLAMRPAFLLDDEPGPEALAQQLSGIESDGDPRRRLAKYIAVVGRKSGNSRPLTLAESQDAFATILQGDADPMQIGALLRLLSYRGETAAELAGLVRAARDSFLAGGAGRTAADLDWPAYPSPRSLRTPWFVQAALLVADAGHRVVMHGTHAGGRLERAVEAIGIPVALSVAQAQATLGERNIVYMPLAGFGARLQGLMSLYPLFESRSSVNSAVHLLNPLAARTMLLGVSQPAYRELHRDTALLLGHGDLSIVASSRDVAECNPFRAMTMHRLVEGRPVDLMTAAQAEPLSQGIGGLTSLEYWMAVWSGAARDARATATIVLTAALALMTINRAPNEELTSYRQMAVELWERRHRRVRPR
;
A
#
# COMPACT_ATOMS: atom_id res chain seq x y z
N MET A 1 9.63 29.94 86.60
CA MET A 1 11.08 29.68 86.77
C MET A 1 11.29 28.20 86.94
N GLN A 2 12.40 27.70 86.38
CA GLN A 2 12.98 26.35 86.51
C GLN A 2 12.14 25.22 85.90
N GLY A 3 12.69 24.37 85.04
CA GLY A 3 14.08 24.02 84.79
C GLY A 3 14.10 22.52 84.51
N GLY A 4 14.56 22.16 83.32
CA GLY A 4 14.28 20.85 82.72
C GLY A 4 14.97 19.65 83.36
N ARG A 5 14.54 18.47 82.92
CA ARG A 5 15.39 17.29 82.78
C ARG A 5 15.00 16.52 81.52
N LEU A 6 16.02 16.30 80.69
CA LEU A 6 16.02 15.57 79.44
C LEU A 6 15.60 14.10 79.63
N LYS A 7 14.77 13.59 78.72
CA LYS A 7 14.73 12.17 78.34
C LYS A 7 14.70 12.05 76.82
N ALA A 8 15.59 11.22 76.31
CA ALA A 8 15.89 11.01 74.90
C ALA A 8 14.68 10.49 74.10
N PRO A 9 14.60 10.82 72.80
CA PRO A 9 13.44 10.53 71.98
C PRO A 9 13.36 9.06 71.56
N ASP A 10 12.15 8.54 71.72
CA ASP A 10 11.66 7.23 71.35
C ASP A 10 11.92 6.94 69.86
N ALA A 11 12.49 5.77 69.57
CA ALA A 11 12.87 5.31 68.24
C ALA A 11 11.62 4.98 67.39
N LYS A 12 10.92 6.02 66.92
CA LYS A 12 9.88 5.88 65.90
C LYS A 12 10.53 5.81 64.53
N ARG A 13 10.63 4.56 64.05
CA ARG A 13 10.68 4.10 62.65
C ARG A 13 10.71 5.23 61.62
N ARG A 14 11.87 5.43 60.98
CA ARG A 14 11.97 6.18 59.72
C ARG A 14 10.97 5.60 58.72
N PRO A 15 10.14 6.42 58.02
CA PRO A 15 9.46 5.95 56.84
C PRO A 15 10.53 5.58 55.83
N ILE A 16 10.55 4.31 55.47
CA ILE A 16 11.30 3.77 54.34
C ILE A 16 10.91 4.62 53.13
N GLU A 17 11.91 5.24 52.50
CA GLU A 17 11.79 5.90 51.20
C GLU A 17 10.95 5.01 50.29
N ALA A 18 9.87 5.58 49.76
CA ALA A 18 8.96 4.90 48.86
C ALA A 18 9.76 4.37 47.66
N THR A 19 10.08 3.09 47.75
CA THR A 19 10.49 2.23 46.66
C THR A 19 9.46 2.41 45.57
N HIS A 20 9.82 3.10 44.49
CA HIS A 20 8.98 3.15 43.29
C HIS A 20 8.84 1.71 42.81
N PRO A 21 7.67 1.05 42.98
CA PRO A 21 7.58 -0.36 42.70
C PRO A 21 7.67 -0.54 41.19
N ALA A 22 8.24 -1.65 40.74
CA ALA A 22 8.23 -2.11 39.35
C ALA A 22 6.81 -2.34 38.75
N SER A 23 5.78 -1.80 39.40
CA SER A 23 4.45 -1.51 38.86
C SER A 23 4.48 -0.16 38.12
N SER A 24 4.52 -0.10 36.79
CA SER A 24 4.47 -1.18 35.82
C SER A 24 5.09 -0.70 34.50
N TYR A 25 6.32 -1.10 34.19
CA TYR A 25 6.82 -0.95 32.81
C TYR A 25 5.87 -1.65 31.83
N LEU A 26 5.42 -2.86 32.22
CA LEU A 26 4.41 -3.64 31.51
C LEU A 26 3.05 -2.92 31.37
N GLY A 27 2.58 -2.23 32.41
CA GLY A 27 1.31 -1.50 32.34
C GLY A 27 1.43 -0.21 31.54
N ARG A 28 2.57 0.48 31.58
CA ARG A 28 2.87 1.59 30.68
C ARG A 28 2.86 1.14 29.21
N LEU A 29 3.47 0.00 28.88
CA LEU A 29 3.40 -0.57 27.52
C LEU A 29 1.96 -0.88 27.11
N ARG A 30 1.18 -1.50 28.00
CA ARG A 30 -0.23 -1.82 27.75
C ARG A 30 -1.07 -0.56 27.51
N LEU A 31 -0.77 0.53 28.21
CA LEU A 31 -1.39 1.85 27.99
C LEU A 31 -1.04 2.43 26.62
N LEU A 32 0.22 2.33 26.19
CA LEU A 32 0.66 2.84 24.89
C LEU A 32 -0.03 2.11 23.73
N VAL A 33 -0.11 0.78 23.79
CA VAL A 33 -0.80 -0.05 22.78
C VAL A 33 -2.31 0.23 22.76
N ALA A 34 -2.93 0.34 23.94
CA ALA A 34 -4.36 0.68 24.01
C ALA A 34 -4.65 2.09 23.49
N LEU A 35 -3.77 3.05 23.75
CA LEU A 35 -3.91 4.42 23.25
C LEU A 35 -3.73 4.48 21.73
N ASP A 36 -2.76 3.78 21.15
CA ASP A 36 -2.62 3.66 19.69
C ASP A 36 -3.91 3.14 19.05
N CYS A 37 -4.44 2.03 19.58
CA CYS A 37 -5.69 1.45 19.10
C CYS A 37 -6.88 2.41 19.21
N LEU A 38 -7.00 3.16 20.32
CA LEU A 38 -8.07 4.15 20.50
C LEU A 38 -7.96 5.33 19.51
N LEU A 39 -6.74 5.75 19.17
CA LEU A 39 -6.50 6.82 18.19
C LEU A 39 -6.79 6.38 16.76
N VAL A 40 -6.59 5.10 16.45
CA VAL A 40 -6.95 4.51 15.16
C VAL A 40 -8.46 4.33 15.05
N GLU A 41 -9.09 3.73 16.06
CA GLU A 41 -10.50 3.34 15.98
C GLU A 41 -11.49 4.48 16.23
N GLY A 42 -11.10 5.53 16.98
CA GLY A 42 -11.98 6.63 17.36
C GLY A 42 -13.24 6.18 18.14
N SER A 43 -13.20 4.98 18.75
CA SER A 43 -14.29 4.34 19.45
C SER A 43 -13.75 3.36 20.49
N VAL A 44 -14.27 3.42 21.72
CA VAL A 44 -13.91 2.49 22.81
C VAL A 44 -14.38 1.07 22.50
N THR A 45 -15.55 0.92 21.89
CA THR A 45 -16.12 -0.42 21.58
C THR A 45 -15.30 -1.15 20.52
N ARG A 46 -14.95 -0.47 19.42
CA ARG A 46 -14.12 -1.06 18.36
C ARG A 46 -12.69 -1.31 18.82
N ALA A 47 -12.13 -0.40 19.63
CA ALA A 47 -10.83 -0.62 20.24
C ALA A 47 -10.82 -1.83 21.19
N ALA A 48 -11.92 -2.06 21.91
CA ALA A 48 -12.08 -3.23 22.77
C ALA A 48 -12.13 -4.54 21.98
N GLU A 49 -12.91 -4.58 20.90
CA GLU A 49 -12.95 -5.73 19.97
C GLU A 49 -11.56 -6.04 19.41
N ARG A 50 -10.85 -5.02 18.91
CA ARG A 50 -9.52 -5.18 18.31
C ARG A 50 -8.44 -5.62 19.30
N LEU A 51 -8.53 -5.19 20.56
CA LEU A 51 -7.59 -5.56 21.62
C LEU A 51 -7.98 -6.87 22.34
N ALA A 52 -9.10 -7.50 21.97
CA ALA A 52 -9.70 -8.61 22.70
C ALA A 52 -9.91 -8.30 24.20
N LEU A 53 -10.37 -7.08 24.50
CA LEU A 53 -10.67 -6.60 25.85
C LEU A 53 -12.15 -6.20 25.96
N SER A 54 -12.65 -6.02 27.18
CA SER A 54 -13.98 -5.43 27.37
C SER A 54 -13.96 -3.91 27.19
N PRO A 55 -15.06 -3.27 26.73
CA PRO A 55 -15.15 -1.81 26.64
C PRO A 55 -14.86 -1.11 27.97
N ALA A 56 -15.25 -1.71 29.09
CA ALA A 56 -14.95 -1.21 30.44
C ALA A 56 -13.44 -1.29 30.78
N ALA A 57 -12.71 -2.27 30.25
CA ALA A 57 -11.26 -2.36 30.42
C ALA A 57 -10.53 -1.31 29.58
N VAL A 58 -10.94 -1.11 28.32
CA VAL A 58 -10.38 -0.05 27.46
C VAL A 58 -10.67 1.35 28.00
N SER A 59 -11.88 1.58 28.53
CA SER A 59 -12.22 2.86 29.17
C SER A 59 -11.36 3.14 30.41
N ARG A 60 -11.02 2.11 31.20
CA ARG A 60 -10.10 2.23 32.35
C ARG A 60 -8.67 2.56 31.89
N LEU A 61 -8.18 1.91 30.84
CA LEU A 61 -6.86 2.21 30.26
C LEU A 61 -6.80 3.65 29.72
N LEU A 62 -7.87 4.13 29.07
CA LEU A 62 -7.96 5.53 28.64
C LEU A 62 -7.97 6.50 29.84
N GLY A 63 -8.66 6.15 30.93
CA GLY A 63 -8.62 6.92 32.18
C GLY A 63 -7.20 7.06 32.74
N GLN A 64 -6.48 5.95 32.84
CA GLN A 64 -5.09 5.93 33.30
C GLN A 64 -4.15 6.73 32.38
N ALA A 65 -4.35 6.66 31.06
CA ALA A 65 -3.59 7.47 30.11
C ALA A 65 -3.86 8.97 30.30
N ARG A 66 -5.12 9.37 30.57
CA ARG A 66 -5.47 10.78 30.84
C ARG A 66 -4.77 11.33 32.07
N GLU A 67 -4.75 10.55 33.15
CA GLU A 67 -4.04 10.91 34.38
C GLU A 67 -2.53 11.04 34.15
N LEU A 68 -1.93 10.09 33.42
CA LEU A 68 -0.50 10.09 33.14
C LEU A 68 -0.06 11.28 32.28
N TYR A 69 -0.84 11.63 31.26
CA TYR A 69 -0.48 12.69 30.31
C TYR A 69 -0.98 14.08 30.71
N GLY A 70 -1.85 14.17 31.73
CA GLY A 70 -2.51 15.40 32.14
C GLY A 70 -3.42 16.00 31.07
N ASP A 71 -3.94 15.18 30.15
CA ASP A 71 -4.70 15.62 28.98
C ASP A 71 -5.88 14.67 28.73
N PRO A 72 -7.06 15.16 28.28
CA PRO A 72 -8.21 14.31 27.98
C PRO A 72 -7.94 13.25 26.89
N LEU A 73 -6.91 13.44 26.07
CA LEU A 73 -6.44 12.65 24.92
C LEU A 73 -7.46 12.44 23.82
N LEU A 74 -8.66 12.01 24.16
CA LEU A 74 -9.82 11.84 23.29
C LEU A 74 -11.03 12.52 23.95
N LYS A 75 -11.67 13.44 23.23
CA LYS A 75 -12.92 14.10 23.62
C LYS A 75 -14.08 13.53 22.80
N ARG A 76 -15.27 13.49 23.38
CA ARG A 76 -16.47 12.98 22.69
C ARG A 76 -17.05 14.10 21.81
N SER A 77 -17.24 13.81 20.53
CA SER A 77 -17.97 14.65 19.58
C SER A 77 -19.02 13.80 18.89
N GLY A 78 -20.28 13.99 19.27
CA GLY A 78 -21.40 13.14 18.86
C GLY A 78 -21.17 11.66 19.21
N ARG A 79 -21.20 10.78 18.20
CA ARG A 79 -21.00 9.33 18.36
C ARG A 79 -19.53 8.89 18.30
N ARG A 80 -18.57 9.81 18.11
CA ARG A 80 -17.15 9.48 17.92
C ARG A 80 -16.26 10.08 19.02
N LEU A 81 -15.11 9.46 19.24
CA LEU A 81 -14.01 10.01 20.01
C LEU A 81 -13.05 10.74 19.07
N VAL A 82 -12.83 12.01 19.33
CA VAL A 82 -11.93 12.88 18.57
C VAL A 82 -10.70 13.17 19.43
N PRO A 83 -9.49 12.92 18.91
CA PRO A 83 -8.26 13.16 19.66
C PRO A 83 -7.98 14.65 19.90
N THR A 84 -7.30 14.95 21.00
CA THR A 84 -6.78 16.28 21.31
C THR A 84 -5.50 16.54 20.49
N PRO A 85 -5.06 17.80 20.34
CA PRO A 85 -3.78 18.11 19.69
C PRO A 85 -2.57 17.37 20.30
N ARG A 86 -2.61 17.14 21.63
CA ARG A 86 -1.57 16.38 22.33
C ARG A 86 -1.62 14.90 22.02
N ALA A 87 -2.80 14.31 21.90
CA ALA A 87 -2.93 12.92 21.46
C ALA A 87 -2.52 12.74 19.99
N GLU A 88 -2.83 13.72 19.14
CA GLU A 88 -2.40 13.73 17.74
C GLU A 88 -0.87 13.79 17.59
N SER A 89 -0.18 14.61 18.39
CA SER A 89 1.29 14.67 18.34
C SER A 89 1.97 13.36 18.80
N LEU A 90 1.29 12.53 19.59
CA LEU A 90 1.78 11.23 20.05
C LEU A 90 1.55 10.10 19.03
N ARG A 91 0.60 10.26 18.10
CA ARG A 91 0.12 9.20 17.19
C ARG A 91 1.24 8.47 16.46
N ASN A 92 2.18 9.20 15.85
CA ASN A 92 3.28 8.58 15.08
C ASN A 92 4.27 7.82 15.98
N ARG A 93 4.56 8.35 17.18
CA ARG A 93 5.47 7.70 18.13
C ARG A 93 4.85 6.43 18.70
N LEU A 94 3.55 6.47 19.03
CA LEU A 94 2.80 5.31 19.51
C LEU A 94 2.72 4.22 18.43
N ARG A 95 2.41 4.59 17.19
CA ARG A 95 2.31 3.65 16.07
C ARG A 95 3.64 2.99 15.72
N ALA A 96 4.75 3.74 15.77
CA ALA A 96 6.08 3.19 15.57
C ALA A 96 6.46 2.18 16.67
N LEU A 97 6.15 2.49 17.94
CA LEU A 97 6.39 1.60 19.06
C LEU A 97 5.53 0.34 19.00
N ALA A 98 4.25 0.46 18.63
CA ALA A 98 3.35 -0.67 18.46
C ALA A 98 3.83 -1.60 17.34
N ALA A 99 4.20 -1.03 16.18
CA ALA A 99 4.75 -1.80 15.06
C ALA A 99 6.08 -2.49 15.40
N GLU A 100 6.97 -1.84 16.15
CA GLU A 100 8.23 -2.45 16.59
C GLU A 100 7.98 -3.58 17.61
N THR A 101 7.01 -3.40 18.50
CA THR A 101 6.60 -4.45 19.45
C THR A 101 6.02 -5.66 18.71
N GLU A 102 5.19 -5.45 17.69
CA GLU A 102 4.69 -6.54 16.84
C GLU A 102 5.85 -7.27 16.13
N ARG A 103 6.82 -6.54 15.55
CA ARG A 103 8.02 -7.14 14.93
C ARG A 103 8.85 -7.96 15.91
N ALA A 104 8.98 -7.50 17.16
CA ALA A 104 9.73 -8.20 18.20
C ALA A 104 9.00 -9.45 18.72
N MET A 105 7.67 -9.46 18.67
CA MET A 105 6.81 -10.57 19.12
C MET A 105 6.52 -11.59 18.01
N GLU A 106 6.68 -11.22 16.74
CA GLU A 106 6.80 -12.18 15.64
C GLU A 106 7.97 -13.13 15.96
N ARG A 107 7.68 -14.40 16.27
CA ARG A 107 8.69 -15.42 16.59
C ARG A 107 9.84 -15.35 15.58
N SER A 108 10.99 -14.90 16.07
CA SER A 108 12.28 -15.11 15.43
C SER A 108 12.47 -16.62 15.31
N VAL A 109 12.39 -17.12 14.08
CA VAL A 109 13.03 -18.38 13.73
C VAL A 109 14.49 -18.25 14.18
N PRO A 110 15.06 -19.23 14.91
CA PRO A 110 16.48 -19.22 15.23
C PRO A 110 17.23 -18.92 13.93
N GLN A 111 18.04 -17.88 13.97
CA GLN A 111 18.85 -17.43 12.86
C GLN A 111 19.93 -18.49 12.63
N ALA A 112 19.56 -19.62 12.02
CA ALA A 112 20.49 -20.50 11.36
C ALA A 112 21.14 -19.63 10.29
N GLU A 113 22.37 -19.21 10.58
CA GLU A 113 23.33 -18.50 9.73
C GLU A 113 22.75 -18.11 8.37
N ARG A 114 21.97 -17.03 8.37
CA ARG A 114 21.84 -16.23 7.15
C ARG A 114 23.19 -15.57 6.97
N ALA A 115 24.08 -16.22 6.24
CA ALA A 115 25.09 -15.49 5.50
C ALA A 115 24.34 -14.34 4.81
N GLU A 116 24.70 -13.10 5.11
CA GLU A 116 24.27 -11.99 4.27
C GLU A 116 24.64 -12.38 2.83
N PRO A 117 23.68 -12.44 1.90
CA PRO A 117 24.01 -12.78 0.53
C PRO A 117 24.98 -11.72 0.04
N ASP A 118 26.14 -12.19 -0.44
CA ASP A 118 27.21 -11.36 -1.00
C ASP A 118 26.61 -10.25 -1.87
N PRO A 119 26.97 -8.97 -1.68
CA PRO A 119 26.54 -7.87 -2.53
C PRO A 119 26.67 -8.16 -4.04
N ALA A 120 27.63 -9.00 -4.45
CA ALA A 120 27.78 -9.49 -5.82
C ALA A 120 26.60 -10.38 -6.28
N VAL A 121 26.03 -11.22 -5.39
CA VAL A 121 24.87 -12.09 -5.65
C VAL A 121 23.58 -11.27 -5.86
N LEU A 122 23.45 -10.13 -5.16
CA LEU A 122 22.31 -9.20 -5.29
C LEU A 122 22.44 -8.21 -6.45
N ALA A 123 23.66 -7.96 -6.95
CA ALA A 123 23.91 -7.06 -8.07
C ALA A 123 23.27 -7.54 -9.39
N SER A 124 23.05 -8.85 -9.53
CA SER A 124 22.43 -9.49 -10.71
C SER A 124 21.06 -8.93 -11.10
N TRP A 125 20.31 -8.30 -10.19
CA TRP A 125 19.01 -7.70 -10.50
C TRP A 125 19.07 -6.21 -10.88
N ARG A 126 20.22 -5.53 -10.72
CA ARG A 126 20.33 -4.09 -10.95
C ARG A 126 20.62 -3.76 -12.42
N ARG A 127 19.81 -2.90 -13.04
CA ARG A 127 20.03 -2.33 -14.38
C ARG A 127 19.52 -0.88 -14.42
N GLU A 128 20.05 -0.07 -15.34
CA GLU A 128 19.47 1.22 -15.70
C GLU A 128 18.08 1.07 -16.35
N PRO A 129 17.16 2.03 -16.14
CA PRO A 129 15.83 2.04 -16.74
C PRO A 129 15.88 2.12 -18.27
N ILE A 130 15.02 1.33 -18.92
CA ILE A 130 14.83 1.35 -20.39
C ILE A 130 14.32 2.73 -20.84
N VAL A 131 13.50 3.38 -20.01
CA VAL A 131 12.98 4.74 -20.24
C VAL A 131 13.20 5.55 -18.97
N GLN A 132 13.95 6.65 -19.06
CA GLN A 132 14.07 7.61 -17.97
C GLN A 132 12.83 8.50 -17.93
N ALA A 133 12.28 8.72 -16.74
CA ALA A 133 11.17 9.65 -16.56
C ALA A 133 11.68 11.09 -16.80
N PRO A 134 10.99 11.93 -17.59
CA PRO A 134 11.37 13.32 -17.76
C PRO A 134 11.22 14.07 -16.42
N PRO A 135 12.08 15.07 -16.12
CA PRO A 135 11.88 15.93 -14.95
C PRO A 135 10.53 16.65 -15.08
N LEU A 136 9.84 16.87 -13.95
CA LEU A 136 8.62 17.67 -13.94
C LEU A 136 8.95 19.06 -14.51
N ALA A 137 8.28 19.45 -15.59
CA ALA A 137 8.54 20.71 -16.26
C ALA A 137 8.22 21.87 -15.29
N MET A 138 9.22 22.72 -15.04
CA MET A 138 9.10 23.91 -14.19
C MET A 138 8.72 25.11 -15.05
N ARG A 139 7.64 25.82 -14.69
CA ARG A 139 7.32 27.15 -15.24
C ARG A 139 7.62 28.22 -14.17
N PRO A 140 8.37 29.30 -14.46
CA PRO A 140 8.69 30.31 -13.46
C PRO A 140 7.45 31.08 -12.98
N ALA A 141 7.48 31.59 -11.74
CA ALA A 141 6.37 32.28 -11.08
C ALA A 141 6.74 33.73 -10.73
N PHE A 142 5.82 34.67 -10.99
CA PHE A 142 5.82 36.01 -10.42
C PHE A 142 4.78 36.07 -9.28
N LEU A 143 5.13 36.76 -8.18
CA LEU A 143 4.23 37.08 -7.06
C LEU A 143 3.52 38.42 -7.30
N LEU A 144 2.29 38.54 -6.82
CA LEU A 144 1.60 39.82 -6.59
C LEU A 144 0.99 39.81 -5.18
N ASP A 145 1.07 40.96 -4.50
CA ASP A 145 0.64 41.20 -3.12
C ASP A 145 -0.87 41.52 -2.99
N ASP A 146 -1.37 41.36 -1.76
CA ASP A 146 -2.72 41.60 -1.21
C ASP A 146 -3.71 40.40 -1.14
N GLU A 147 -3.82 39.78 0.05
CA GLU A 147 -4.80 38.73 0.37
C GLU A 147 -5.99 39.25 1.22
N PRO A 148 -7.26 38.90 0.88
CA PRO A 148 -8.45 39.33 1.61
C PRO A 148 -8.88 38.35 2.73
N GLY A 149 -9.77 38.85 3.61
CA GLY A 149 -10.26 38.14 4.80
C GLY A 149 -11.29 37.00 4.59
N PRO A 150 -11.65 36.27 5.66
CA PRO A 150 -12.24 34.92 5.61
C PRO A 150 -13.68 34.80 5.09
N GLU A 151 -14.52 35.83 5.20
CA GLU A 151 -15.91 35.81 4.66
C GLU A 151 -15.93 36.13 3.15
N ALA A 152 -15.06 37.05 2.70
CA ALA A 152 -14.88 37.35 1.28
C ALA A 152 -14.32 36.13 0.50
N LEU A 153 -13.46 35.34 1.16
CA LEU A 153 -12.86 34.13 0.59
C LEU A 153 -13.90 33.01 0.34
N ALA A 154 -14.90 32.87 1.21
CA ALA A 154 -15.96 31.88 1.07
C ALA A 154 -16.89 32.20 -0.12
N GLN A 155 -17.19 33.49 -0.32
CA GLN A 155 -17.93 33.97 -1.50
C GLN A 155 -17.09 33.85 -2.77
N GLN A 156 -15.79 34.20 -2.74
CA GLN A 156 -14.88 34.06 -3.89
C GLN A 156 -14.75 32.61 -4.37
N LEU A 157 -14.55 31.64 -3.46
CA LEU A 157 -14.29 30.23 -3.82
C LEU A 157 -15.48 29.55 -4.51
N SER A 158 -16.71 30.06 -4.31
CA SER A 158 -17.91 29.61 -5.01
C SER A 158 -17.96 30.05 -6.48
N GLY A 159 -17.23 31.13 -6.85
CA GLY A 159 -17.09 31.59 -8.23
C GLY A 159 -15.97 30.92 -9.03
N ILE A 160 -15.03 30.22 -8.37
CA ILE A 160 -13.87 29.55 -8.99
C ILE A 160 -14.25 28.14 -9.50
N GLU A 161 -15.42 27.99 -10.11
CA GLU A 161 -15.76 26.82 -10.92
C GLU A 161 -15.50 27.06 -12.40
N SER A 162 -15.21 28.31 -12.81
CA SER A 162 -14.98 28.71 -14.20
C SER A 162 -13.60 29.29 -14.52
N ASP A 163 -12.67 29.34 -13.56
CA ASP A 163 -11.37 30.00 -13.77
C ASP A 163 -10.41 29.11 -14.58
N GLY A 164 -9.95 29.61 -15.73
CA GLY A 164 -9.05 28.91 -16.64
C GLY A 164 -7.62 28.78 -16.11
N ASP A 165 -7.26 29.46 -15.02
CA ASP A 165 -5.92 29.45 -14.43
C ASP A 165 -5.65 28.18 -13.58
N PRO A 166 -4.74 27.28 -14.03
CA PRO A 166 -4.38 26.03 -13.33
C PRO A 166 -3.85 26.23 -11.90
N ARG A 167 -3.14 27.34 -11.61
CA ARG A 167 -2.59 27.61 -10.29
C ARG A 167 -3.70 27.92 -9.28
N ARG A 168 -4.68 28.72 -9.66
CA ARG A 168 -5.83 29.06 -8.81
C ARG A 168 -6.71 27.84 -8.54
N ARG A 169 -6.88 26.98 -9.56
CA ARG A 169 -7.60 25.70 -9.42
C ARG A 169 -6.96 24.79 -8.37
N LEU A 170 -5.64 24.60 -8.39
CA LEU A 170 -4.98 23.78 -7.36
C LEU A 170 -4.94 24.43 -5.97
N ALA A 171 -4.78 25.75 -5.89
CA ALA A 171 -4.84 26.48 -4.63
C ALA A 171 -6.19 26.28 -3.92
N LYS A 172 -7.31 26.28 -4.67
CA LYS A 172 -8.65 25.94 -4.17
C LYS A 172 -8.66 24.57 -3.49
N TYR A 173 -8.13 23.53 -4.14
CA TYR A 173 -8.11 22.19 -3.59
C TYR A 173 -7.21 22.03 -2.37
N ILE A 174 -6.03 22.67 -2.39
CA ILE A 174 -5.12 22.74 -1.23
C ILE A 174 -5.83 23.40 -0.04
N ALA A 175 -6.55 24.51 -0.27
CA ALA A 175 -7.30 25.19 0.77
C ALA A 175 -8.44 24.32 1.33
N VAL A 176 -9.11 23.51 0.49
CA VAL A 176 -10.15 22.58 0.95
C VAL A 176 -9.59 21.51 1.89
N VAL A 177 -8.43 20.94 1.57
CA VAL A 177 -7.84 19.85 2.37
C VAL A 177 -6.96 20.33 3.53
N GLY A 178 -6.38 21.53 3.45
CA GLY A 178 -5.33 22.04 4.33
C GLY A 178 -5.73 23.12 5.33
N ARG A 179 -7.02 23.49 5.43
CA ARG A 179 -7.50 24.47 6.41
C ARG A 179 -7.31 24.01 7.87
N LYS A 180 -7.29 25.00 8.79
CA LYS A 180 -7.20 24.78 10.26
C LYS A 180 -8.17 23.69 10.73
N SER A 181 -7.78 22.96 11.78
CA SER A 181 -8.54 21.83 12.32
C SER A 181 -10.02 22.16 12.51
N GLY A 182 -10.90 21.36 11.89
CA GLY A 182 -12.35 21.56 11.90
C GLY A 182 -12.93 22.20 10.62
N ASN A 183 -12.10 22.83 9.78
CA ASN A 183 -12.53 23.53 8.56
C ASN A 183 -12.01 22.89 7.26
N SER A 184 -11.34 21.74 7.34
CA SER A 184 -10.93 20.96 6.18
C SER A 184 -11.92 19.82 5.90
N ARG A 185 -12.04 19.44 4.63
CA ARG A 185 -12.78 18.25 4.22
C ARG A 185 -12.01 17.48 3.14
N PRO A 186 -12.29 16.18 2.94
CA PRO A 186 -11.82 15.46 1.77
C PRO A 186 -12.30 16.11 0.48
N LEU A 187 -11.53 15.94 -0.60
CA LEU A 187 -12.01 16.28 -1.93
C LEU A 187 -13.12 15.30 -2.33
N THR A 188 -14.09 15.80 -3.09
CA THR A 188 -15.01 14.94 -3.83
C THR A 188 -14.26 14.25 -4.99
N LEU A 189 -14.89 13.23 -5.58
CA LEU A 189 -14.32 12.54 -6.73
C LEU A 189 -14.04 13.51 -7.89
N ALA A 190 -14.98 14.39 -8.21
CA ALA A 190 -14.83 15.37 -9.29
C ALA A 190 -13.70 16.37 -9.01
N GLU A 191 -13.62 16.90 -7.77
CA GLU A 191 -12.54 17.81 -7.37
C GLU A 191 -11.17 17.13 -7.41
N SER A 192 -11.07 15.87 -6.99
CA SER A 192 -9.83 15.11 -7.08
C SER A 192 -9.44 14.83 -8.53
N GLN A 193 -10.41 14.45 -9.38
CA GLN A 193 -10.17 14.26 -10.81
C GLN A 193 -9.66 15.54 -11.46
N ASP A 194 -10.28 16.68 -11.16
CA ASP A 194 -9.88 17.99 -11.68
C ASP A 194 -8.46 18.39 -11.23
N ALA A 195 -8.17 18.23 -9.95
CA ALA A 195 -6.86 18.52 -9.37
C ALA A 195 -5.76 17.68 -10.04
N PHE A 196 -5.95 16.37 -10.12
CA PHE A 196 -4.96 15.47 -10.70
C PHE A 196 -4.90 15.57 -12.23
N ALA A 197 -5.97 15.93 -12.93
CA ALA A 197 -5.94 16.24 -14.35
C ALA A 197 -5.02 17.44 -14.61
N THR A 198 -5.17 18.51 -13.82
CA THR A 198 -4.30 19.70 -13.89
C THR A 198 -2.82 19.34 -13.67
N ILE A 199 -2.54 18.50 -12.67
CA ILE A 199 -1.17 18.02 -12.37
C ILE A 199 -0.61 17.18 -13.53
N LEU A 200 -1.41 16.25 -14.05
CA LEU A 200 -1.01 15.35 -15.12
C LEU A 200 -0.98 16.03 -16.51
N GLN A 201 -1.58 17.20 -16.67
CA GLN A 201 -1.40 18.05 -17.85
C GLN A 201 -0.12 18.91 -17.75
N GLY A 202 0.40 19.11 -16.54
CA GLY A 202 1.68 19.78 -16.27
C GLY A 202 1.55 21.27 -16.04
N ASP A 203 0.33 21.70 -15.77
CA ASP A 203 0.02 23.10 -15.58
C ASP A 203 0.11 23.50 -14.09
N ALA A 204 0.50 22.55 -13.24
CA ALA A 204 0.57 22.68 -11.80
C ALA A 204 1.92 23.20 -11.31
N ASP A 205 1.89 24.08 -10.31
CA ASP A 205 3.10 24.48 -9.59
C ASP A 205 3.63 23.32 -8.72
N PRO A 206 4.94 22.98 -8.75
CA PRO A 206 5.50 21.89 -7.94
C PRO A 206 5.35 22.05 -6.42
N MET A 207 5.34 23.28 -5.91
CA MET A 207 5.02 23.53 -4.49
C MET A 207 3.58 23.16 -4.19
N GLN A 208 2.65 23.45 -5.10
CA GLN A 208 1.24 23.07 -4.97
C GLN A 208 1.06 21.54 -5.05
N ILE A 209 1.77 20.86 -5.96
CA ILE A 209 1.79 19.40 -6.05
C ILE A 209 2.25 18.81 -4.70
N GLY A 210 3.39 19.27 -4.20
CA GLY A 210 3.95 18.79 -2.93
C GLY A 210 3.01 19.04 -1.75
N ALA A 211 2.42 20.23 -1.67
CA ALA A 211 1.45 20.59 -0.62
C ALA A 211 0.22 19.68 -0.67
N LEU A 212 -0.41 19.52 -1.84
CA LEU A 212 -1.61 18.70 -2.00
C LEU A 212 -1.32 17.23 -1.64
N LEU A 213 -0.26 16.64 -2.21
CA LEU A 213 0.11 15.25 -1.94
C LEU A 213 0.38 15.03 -0.45
N ARG A 214 1.07 15.97 0.21
CA ARG A 214 1.39 15.83 1.64
C ARG A 214 0.16 15.97 2.51
N LEU A 215 -0.75 16.90 2.20
CA LEU A 215 -1.99 17.08 2.94
C LEU A 215 -2.91 15.86 2.83
N LEU A 216 -3.08 15.31 1.62
CA LEU A 216 -3.84 14.08 1.39
C LEU A 216 -3.22 12.90 2.15
N SER A 217 -1.91 12.71 2.03
CA SER A 217 -1.20 11.59 2.68
C SER A 217 -1.16 11.72 4.20
N TYR A 218 -1.11 12.95 4.73
CA TYR A 218 -1.14 13.21 6.17
C TYR A 218 -2.52 12.97 6.77
N ARG A 219 -3.59 13.39 6.08
CA ARG A 219 -4.98 13.18 6.51
C ARG A 219 -5.43 11.72 6.35
N GLY A 220 -4.87 11.01 5.36
CA GLY A 220 -5.33 9.70 4.90
C GLY A 220 -6.33 9.84 3.77
N GLU A 221 -6.13 9.07 2.70
CA GLU A 221 -6.97 9.18 1.49
C GLU A 221 -8.37 8.61 1.70
N THR A 222 -9.34 9.21 1.02
CA THR A 222 -10.68 8.64 0.85
C THR A 222 -10.79 7.91 -0.50
N ALA A 223 -11.76 7.00 -0.61
CA ALA A 223 -12.01 6.27 -1.85
C ALA A 223 -12.37 7.22 -3.02
N ALA A 224 -13.09 8.31 -2.73
CA ALA A 224 -13.46 9.32 -3.73
C ALA A 224 -12.24 10.07 -4.28
N GLU A 225 -11.31 10.49 -3.39
CA GLU A 225 -10.05 11.11 -3.80
C GLU A 225 -9.21 10.16 -4.65
N LEU A 226 -9.07 8.91 -4.21
CA LEU A 226 -8.30 7.91 -4.95
C LEU A 226 -8.92 7.61 -6.31
N ALA A 227 -10.26 7.49 -6.38
CA ALA A 227 -10.98 7.28 -7.62
C ALA A 227 -10.81 8.46 -8.59
N GLY A 228 -10.88 9.70 -8.09
CA GLY A 228 -10.64 10.90 -8.91
C GLY A 228 -9.24 10.93 -9.50
N LEU A 229 -8.21 10.63 -8.70
CA LEU A 229 -6.82 10.50 -9.17
C LEU A 229 -6.71 9.45 -10.27
N VAL A 230 -7.28 8.26 -10.03
CA VAL A 230 -7.23 7.15 -11.01
C VAL A 230 -7.96 7.50 -12.31
N ARG A 231 -9.11 8.21 -12.25
CA ARG A 231 -9.81 8.69 -13.45
C ARG A 231 -8.96 9.68 -14.23
N ALA A 232 -8.40 10.69 -13.56
CA ALA A 232 -7.51 11.65 -14.21
C ALA A 232 -6.29 10.97 -14.86
N ALA A 233 -5.72 9.97 -14.18
CA ALA A 233 -4.66 9.14 -14.73
C ALA A 233 -5.10 8.39 -15.99
N ARG A 234 -6.22 7.67 -15.93
CA ARG A 234 -6.78 6.94 -17.07
C ARG A 234 -7.07 7.86 -18.25
N ASP A 235 -7.67 9.01 -18.00
CA ASP A 235 -7.96 10.00 -19.05
C ASP A 235 -6.66 10.45 -19.75
N SER A 236 -5.55 10.58 -19.02
CA SER A 236 -4.27 11.01 -19.58
C SER A 236 -3.62 10.02 -20.55
N PHE A 237 -3.92 8.72 -20.46
CA PHE A 237 -3.33 7.68 -21.31
C PHE A 237 -4.33 6.87 -22.16
N LEU A 238 -5.64 7.07 -21.96
CA LEU A 238 -6.72 6.45 -22.75
C LEU A 238 -7.36 7.39 -23.78
N ALA A 239 -6.95 8.66 -23.84
CA ALA A 239 -7.51 9.66 -24.76
C ALA A 239 -7.41 9.31 -26.27
N GLY A 240 -6.64 8.28 -26.65
CA GLY A 240 -6.36 7.90 -28.03
C GLY A 240 -7.39 7.02 -28.74
N GLY A 241 -8.53 6.67 -28.12
CA GLY A 241 -9.64 5.98 -28.81
C GLY A 241 -9.32 4.59 -29.40
N ALA A 242 -8.19 3.98 -29.03
CA ALA A 242 -7.78 2.70 -29.58
C ALA A 242 -8.72 1.57 -29.13
N GLY A 243 -9.20 0.79 -30.10
CA GLY A 243 -10.16 -0.30 -29.91
C GLY A 243 -9.84 -1.19 -28.70
N ARG A 244 -10.86 -1.47 -27.90
CA ARG A 244 -10.72 -2.24 -26.65
C ARG A 244 -10.49 -3.72 -26.94
N THR A 245 -9.24 -4.12 -27.13
CA THR A 245 -8.86 -5.49 -26.76
C THR A 245 -8.83 -5.54 -25.23
N ALA A 246 -9.96 -5.89 -24.62
CA ALA A 246 -10.04 -6.03 -23.16
C ALA A 246 -9.15 -7.20 -22.73
N ALA A 247 -8.21 -6.93 -21.82
CA ALA A 247 -7.49 -7.98 -21.13
C ALA A 247 -8.42 -8.74 -20.16
N ASP A 248 -8.07 -9.96 -19.80
CA ASP A 248 -8.81 -10.71 -18.77
C ASP A 248 -8.39 -10.27 -17.38
N LEU A 249 -7.09 -10.01 -17.18
CA LEU A 249 -6.50 -9.69 -15.89
C LEU A 249 -5.50 -8.54 -15.98
N ASP A 250 -5.67 -7.58 -15.09
CA ASP A 250 -4.70 -6.54 -14.77
C ASP A 250 -3.95 -6.90 -13.46
N TRP A 251 -2.62 -6.90 -13.52
CA TRP A 251 -1.74 -7.37 -12.45
C TRP A 251 -0.68 -6.30 -12.13
N PRO A 252 -1.02 -5.27 -11.37
CA PRO A 252 -0.10 -4.20 -11.00
C PRO A 252 1.03 -4.70 -10.10
N ALA A 253 2.24 -4.22 -10.39
CA ALA A 253 3.46 -4.60 -9.70
C ALA A 253 4.30 -3.36 -9.37
N TYR A 254 4.11 -2.81 -8.18
CA TYR A 254 4.84 -1.63 -7.69
C TYR A 254 5.71 -1.95 -6.47
N PRO A 255 6.62 -2.95 -6.56
CA PRO A 255 7.45 -3.31 -5.44
C PRO A 255 8.37 -2.15 -5.05
N SER A 256 8.60 -2.01 -3.75
CA SER A 256 9.59 -1.06 -3.25
C SER A 256 10.97 -1.31 -3.90
N PRO A 257 11.69 -0.26 -4.35
CA PRO A 257 13.04 -0.39 -4.89
C PRO A 257 14.03 -1.05 -3.93
N ARG A 258 13.77 -0.95 -2.61
CA ARG A 258 14.56 -1.59 -1.54
C ARG A 258 14.19 -3.06 -1.32
N SER A 259 13.22 -3.61 -2.05
CA SER A 259 12.83 -5.02 -1.91
C SER A 259 13.93 -5.87 -2.51
N LEU A 260 14.31 -6.97 -1.85
CA LEU A 260 15.28 -7.96 -2.39
C LEU A 260 14.62 -9.32 -2.67
N ARG A 261 13.28 -9.39 -2.59
CA ARG A 261 12.55 -10.64 -2.86
C ARG A 261 12.58 -10.98 -4.34
N THR A 262 12.69 -12.27 -4.59
CA THR A 262 12.58 -12.90 -5.90
C THR A 262 11.14 -12.77 -6.43
N PRO A 263 10.92 -12.34 -7.69
CA PRO A 263 9.59 -12.05 -8.21
C PRO A 263 8.90 -13.32 -8.74
N TRP A 264 8.42 -14.19 -7.84
CA TRP A 264 7.75 -15.44 -8.23
C TRP A 264 6.41 -15.21 -8.91
N PHE A 265 5.72 -14.11 -8.59
CA PHE A 265 4.48 -13.71 -9.25
C PHE A 265 4.62 -13.53 -10.78
N VAL A 266 5.81 -13.21 -11.30
CA VAL A 266 6.04 -13.07 -12.75
C VAL A 266 5.92 -14.43 -13.45
N GLN A 267 6.40 -15.50 -12.80
CA GLN A 267 6.24 -16.87 -13.29
C GLN A 267 4.77 -17.34 -13.14
N ALA A 268 4.08 -16.91 -12.08
CA ALA A 268 2.66 -17.20 -11.90
C ALA A 268 1.79 -16.54 -12.99
N ALA A 269 2.01 -15.25 -13.30
CA ALA A 269 1.34 -14.53 -14.37
C ALA A 269 1.54 -15.23 -15.73
N LEU A 270 2.72 -15.79 -15.93
CA LEU A 270 3.04 -16.54 -17.13
C LEU A 270 2.25 -17.85 -17.27
N LEU A 271 2.04 -18.58 -16.16
CA LEU A 271 1.15 -19.75 -16.15
C LEU A 271 -0.29 -19.37 -16.48
N VAL A 272 -0.78 -18.22 -16.00
CA VAL A 272 -2.12 -17.72 -16.31
C VAL A 272 -2.26 -17.37 -17.78
N ALA A 273 -1.23 -16.76 -18.38
CA ALA A 273 -1.20 -16.50 -19.81
C ALA A 273 -1.15 -17.78 -20.66
N ASP A 274 -0.40 -18.78 -20.20
CA ASP A 274 -0.37 -20.11 -20.80
C ASP A 274 -1.73 -20.84 -20.64
N ALA A 275 -2.53 -20.52 -19.63
CA ALA A 275 -3.91 -21.02 -19.54
C ALA A 275 -4.85 -20.42 -20.61
N GLY A 276 -4.37 -19.45 -21.41
CA GLY A 276 -5.13 -18.83 -22.50
C GLY A 276 -5.71 -17.45 -22.18
N HIS A 277 -5.43 -16.92 -21.00
CA HIS A 277 -5.97 -15.63 -20.56
C HIS A 277 -5.05 -14.46 -20.90
N ARG A 278 -5.63 -13.34 -21.32
CA ARG A 278 -4.88 -12.10 -21.61
C ARG A 278 -4.50 -11.39 -20.31
N VAL A 279 -3.23 -11.44 -19.95
CA VAL A 279 -2.68 -10.86 -18.72
C VAL A 279 -1.89 -9.59 -19.02
N VAL A 280 -2.18 -8.52 -18.29
CA VAL A 280 -1.46 -7.26 -18.37
C VAL A 280 -0.76 -7.05 -17.04
N MET A 281 0.57 -6.97 -17.09
CA MET A 281 1.35 -6.54 -15.94
C MET A 281 1.77 -5.10 -16.15
N HIS A 282 1.66 -4.25 -15.14
CA HIS A 282 2.21 -2.91 -15.22
C HIS A 282 2.83 -2.50 -13.90
N GLY A 283 3.90 -1.71 -13.94
CA GLY A 283 4.71 -1.51 -12.75
C GLY A 283 5.74 -0.42 -12.86
N THR A 284 6.51 -0.23 -11.80
CA THR A 284 7.65 0.69 -11.81
C THR A 284 8.96 -0.06 -11.95
N HIS A 285 9.97 0.63 -12.45
CA HIS A 285 11.34 0.15 -12.61
C HIS A 285 12.02 -0.02 -11.25
N ALA A 286 11.67 -1.05 -10.48
CA ALA A 286 12.20 -1.31 -9.14
C ALA A 286 13.70 -1.72 -9.15
N GLY A 287 14.57 -0.78 -9.52
CA GLY A 287 16.00 -0.99 -9.81
C GLY A 287 16.27 -1.88 -11.02
N GLY A 288 15.33 -2.00 -11.97
CA GLY A 288 15.44 -2.86 -13.15
C GLY A 288 15.10 -4.32 -12.93
N ARG A 289 14.72 -4.70 -11.71
CA ARG A 289 14.43 -6.09 -11.38
C ARG A 289 13.26 -6.65 -12.19
N LEU A 290 12.16 -5.90 -12.28
CA LEU A 290 10.95 -6.40 -12.90
C LEU A 290 11.13 -6.53 -14.41
N GLU A 291 11.75 -5.53 -15.04
CA GLU A 291 12.13 -5.57 -16.45
C GLU A 291 13.04 -6.77 -16.74
N ARG A 292 14.07 -6.99 -15.92
CA ARG A 292 14.95 -8.17 -16.06
C ARG A 292 14.21 -9.49 -15.90
N ALA A 293 13.28 -9.58 -14.96
CA ALA A 293 12.50 -10.80 -14.75
C ALA A 293 11.61 -11.12 -15.96
N VAL A 294 10.89 -10.12 -16.49
CA VAL A 294 10.00 -10.32 -17.65
C VAL A 294 10.80 -10.64 -18.92
N GLU A 295 11.93 -9.95 -19.17
CA GLU A 295 12.84 -10.23 -20.27
C GLU A 295 13.40 -11.66 -20.20
N ALA A 296 13.84 -12.10 -19.01
CA ALA A 296 14.48 -13.41 -18.81
C ALA A 296 13.56 -14.61 -19.11
N ILE A 297 12.24 -14.45 -19.02
CA ILE A 297 11.26 -15.50 -19.35
C ILE A 297 10.43 -15.18 -20.61
N GLY A 298 10.85 -14.18 -21.39
CA GLY A 298 10.29 -13.86 -22.69
C GLY A 298 8.88 -13.23 -22.66
N ILE A 299 8.53 -12.52 -21.58
CA ILE A 299 7.33 -11.67 -21.55
C ILE A 299 7.67 -10.36 -22.28
N PRO A 300 6.93 -10.00 -23.35
CA PRO A 300 7.21 -8.76 -24.09
C PRO A 300 6.96 -7.52 -23.24
N VAL A 301 7.77 -6.48 -23.50
CA VAL A 301 7.65 -5.17 -22.89
C VAL A 301 7.03 -4.19 -23.89
N ALA A 302 5.95 -3.54 -23.51
CA ALA A 302 5.29 -2.51 -24.32
C ALA A 302 5.41 -1.13 -23.67
N LEU A 303 5.89 -0.15 -24.44
CA LEU A 303 6.14 1.22 -24.02
C LEU A 303 4.99 2.17 -24.35
N SER A 304 3.82 1.64 -24.74
CA SER A 304 2.60 2.43 -24.94
C SER A 304 1.37 1.52 -24.85
N VAL A 305 0.21 2.12 -24.61
CA VAL A 305 -1.09 1.42 -24.65
C VAL A 305 -1.31 0.73 -26.00
N ALA A 306 -1.04 1.42 -27.11
CA ALA A 306 -1.22 0.89 -28.45
C ALA A 306 -0.31 -0.32 -28.73
N GLN A 307 0.97 -0.23 -28.37
CA GLN A 307 1.88 -1.38 -28.50
C GLN A 307 1.43 -2.55 -27.64
N ALA A 308 0.97 -2.28 -26.42
CA ALA A 308 0.51 -3.34 -25.52
C ALA A 308 -0.75 -4.05 -26.04
N GLN A 309 -1.68 -3.32 -26.65
CA GLN A 309 -2.85 -3.88 -27.32
C GLN A 309 -2.46 -4.77 -28.51
N ALA A 310 -1.51 -4.34 -29.35
CA ALA A 310 -1.00 -5.15 -30.46
C ALA A 310 -0.35 -6.45 -29.95
N THR A 311 0.53 -6.32 -28.95
CA THR A 311 1.18 -7.47 -28.30
C THR A 311 0.15 -8.45 -27.71
N LEU A 312 -0.92 -7.96 -27.08
CA LEU A 312 -1.98 -8.83 -26.55
C LEU A 312 -2.78 -9.58 -27.62
N GLY A 313 -2.79 -9.07 -28.85
CA GLY A 313 -3.38 -9.75 -30.01
C GLY A 313 -2.56 -10.97 -30.45
N GLU A 314 -1.24 -10.92 -30.29
CA GLU A 314 -0.30 -11.97 -30.69
C GLU A 314 0.07 -12.91 -29.54
N ARG A 315 0.17 -12.38 -28.32
CA ARG A 315 0.56 -13.08 -27.10
C ARG A 315 -0.44 -12.82 -25.99
N ASN A 316 -0.67 -13.81 -25.15
CA ASN A 316 -1.58 -13.67 -24.01
C ASN A 316 -0.99 -12.87 -22.83
N ILE A 317 0.19 -12.26 -22.95
CA ILE A 317 0.81 -11.51 -21.86
C ILE A 317 1.67 -10.35 -22.35
N VAL A 318 1.63 -9.24 -21.60
CA VAL A 318 2.49 -8.08 -21.81
C VAL A 318 2.85 -7.41 -20.49
N TYR A 319 4.07 -6.90 -20.39
CA TYR A 319 4.49 -5.99 -19.32
C TYR A 319 4.57 -4.54 -19.81
N MET A 320 4.01 -3.62 -19.03
CA MET A 320 4.02 -2.18 -19.31
C MET A 320 4.72 -1.42 -18.18
N PRO A 321 5.94 -0.89 -18.37
CA PRO A 321 6.52 0.03 -17.39
C PRO A 321 5.67 1.30 -17.31
N LEU A 322 5.44 1.81 -16.11
CA LEU A 322 4.64 3.01 -15.87
C LEU A 322 5.20 4.22 -16.62
N ALA A 323 6.53 4.30 -16.79
CA ALA A 323 7.15 5.34 -17.61
C ALA A 323 6.67 5.33 -19.08
N GLY A 324 6.29 4.17 -19.62
CA GLY A 324 5.85 4.02 -21.01
C GLY A 324 4.45 4.59 -21.28
N PHE A 325 3.51 4.46 -20.34
CA PHE A 325 2.13 4.93 -20.54
C PHE A 325 1.70 6.06 -19.58
N GLY A 326 2.44 6.29 -18.49
CA GLY A 326 2.11 7.23 -17.43
C GLY A 326 3.35 7.95 -16.91
N ALA A 327 4.17 8.53 -17.80
CA ALA A 327 5.45 9.17 -17.46
C ALA A 327 5.35 10.20 -16.32
N ARG A 328 4.26 10.99 -16.28
CA ARG A 328 4.05 11.99 -15.22
C ARG A 328 3.67 11.37 -13.88
N LEU A 329 2.88 10.29 -13.89
CA LEU A 329 2.64 9.50 -12.68
C LEU A 329 3.94 8.87 -12.15
N GLN A 330 4.79 8.35 -13.05
CA GLN A 330 6.12 7.89 -12.67
C GLN A 330 6.94 9.03 -12.03
N GLY A 331 6.89 10.25 -12.59
CA GLY A 331 7.52 11.44 -12.00
C GLY A 331 7.03 11.74 -10.59
N LEU A 332 5.71 11.67 -10.34
CA LEU A 332 5.14 11.86 -9.01
C LEU A 332 5.54 10.74 -8.03
N MET A 333 5.65 9.49 -8.48
CA MET A 333 6.16 8.38 -7.66
C MET A 333 7.64 8.57 -7.29
N SER A 334 8.41 9.17 -8.19
CA SER A 334 9.84 9.48 -7.98
C SER A 334 10.09 10.61 -6.97
N LEU A 335 9.04 11.25 -6.41
CA LEU A 335 9.17 12.21 -5.31
C LEU A 335 9.46 11.55 -3.95
N TYR A 336 9.49 10.21 -3.88
CA TYR A 336 9.78 9.48 -2.64
C TYR A 336 11.07 9.93 -1.92
N PRO A 337 12.24 10.11 -2.59
CA PRO A 337 13.46 10.58 -1.92
C PRO A 337 13.35 12.01 -1.37
N LEU A 338 12.45 12.83 -1.91
CA LEU A 338 12.23 14.20 -1.43
C LEU A 338 11.39 14.20 -0.14
N PHE A 339 10.38 13.34 -0.06
CA PHE A 339 9.46 13.28 1.08
C PHE A 339 9.79 12.21 2.12
N GLU A 340 10.71 11.30 1.81
CA GLU A 340 11.02 10.06 2.55
C GLU A 340 9.76 9.25 2.93
N SER A 341 8.69 9.41 2.14
CA SER A 341 7.38 8.83 2.41
C SER A 341 6.61 8.61 1.12
N ARG A 342 5.68 7.64 1.16
CA ARG A 342 4.77 7.35 0.05
C ARG A 342 3.66 8.39 0.02
N SER A 343 3.16 8.66 -1.19
CA SER A 343 2.02 9.54 -1.43
C SER A 343 0.80 8.75 -1.89
N SER A 344 -0.32 9.44 -2.04
CA SER A 344 -1.57 8.90 -2.60
C SER A 344 -1.40 8.28 -3.99
N VAL A 345 -0.37 8.71 -4.73
CA VAL A 345 -0.01 8.12 -6.03
C VAL A 345 0.38 6.65 -5.86
N ASN A 346 1.13 6.29 -4.79
CA ASN A 346 1.51 4.90 -4.53
C ASN A 346 0.31 3.98 -4.29
N SER A 347 -0.78 4.50 -3.73
CA SER A 347 -2.04 3.76 -3.59
C SER A 347 -2.78 3.69 -4.92
N ALA A 348 -2.83 4.79 -5.68
CA ALA A 348 -3.61 4.88 -6.90
C ALA A 348 -3.07 4.04 -8.04
N VAL A 349 -1.75 3.87 -8.13
CA VAL A 349 -1.13 3.16 -9.25
C VAL A 349 -1.58 1.70 -9.36
N HIS A 350 -2.07 1.09 -8.29
CA HIS A 350 -2.65 -0.25 -8.32
C HIS A 350 -4.00 -0.34 -9.04
N LEU A 351 -4.67 0.79 -9.29
CA LEU A 351 -6.02 0.80 -9.86
C LEU A 351 -6.03 1.36 -11.29
N LEU A 352 -4.88 1.55 -11.93
CA LEU A 352 -4.78 2.20 -13.24
C LEU A 352 -5.48 1.40 -14.33
N ASN A 353 -5.28 0.07 -14.38
CA ASN A 353 -5.88 -0.82 -15.37
C ASN A 353 -5.79 -0.27 -16.82
N PRO A 354 -4.56 -0.10 -17.36
CA PRO A 354 -4.31 0.65 -18.59
C PRO A 354 -4.93 0.04 -19.85
N LEU A 355 -5.28 -1.25 -19.83
CA LEU A 355 -5.91 -1.96 -20.95
C LEU A 355 -7.34 -2.41 -20.65
N ALA A 356 -7.99 -1.75 -19.69
CA ALA A 356 -9.39 -1.98 -19.33
C ALA A 356 -9.71 -3.47 -19.13
N ALA A 357 -8.81 -4.18 -18.43
CA ALA A 357 -8.99 -5.57 -18.08
C ALA A 357 -10.28 -5.77 -17.29
N ARG A 358 -10.93 -6.91 -17.52
CA ARG A 358 -12.17 -7.28 -16.82
C ARG A 358 -11.97 -7.41 -15.32
N THR A 359 -10.83 -7.94 -14.91
CA THR A 359 -10.52 -8.24 -13.51
C THR A 359 -9.17 -7.67 -13.10
N MET A 360 -8.99 -7.33 -11.82
CA MET A 360 -7.73 -6.83 -11.26
C MET A 360 -7.26 -7.73 -10.11
N LEU A 361 -5.95 -8.00 -10.03
CA LEU A 361 -5.32 -8.70 -8.91
C LEU A 361 -4.25 -7.82 -8.26
N LEU A 362 -4.58 -7.26 -7.09
CA LEU A 362 -3.78 -6.26 -6.40
C LEU A 362 -3.00 -6.87 -5.24
N GLY A 363 -1.75 -6.43 -5.07
CA GLY A 363 -1.05 -6.60 -3.81
C GLY A 363 -1.13 -5.33 -3.00
N VAL A 364 -1.67 -5.39 -1.78
CA VAL A 364 -1.73 -4.22 -0.90
C VAL A 364 -1.16 -4.58 0.46
N SER A 365 -0.09 -3.89 0.85
CA SER A 365 0.68 -4.23 2.05
C SER A 365 0.08 -3.75 3.37
N GLN A 366 -0.71 -2.68 3.35
CA GLN A 366 -1.34 -2.15 4.57
C GLN A 366 -2.80 -2.59 4.68
N PRO A 367 -3.23 -3.20 5.80
CA PRO A 367 -4.60 -3.68 5.98
C PRO A 367 -5.67 -2.59 5.75
N ALA A 368 -5.46 -1.38 6.27
CA ALA A 368 -6.39 -0.25 6.11
C ALA A 368 -6.60 0.16 4.65
N TYR A 369 -5.66 -0.16 3.75
CA TYR A 369 -5.79 0.14 2.34
C TYR A 369 -6.61 -0.89 1.57
N ARG A 370 -6.92 -2.06 2.13
CA ARG A 370 -7.64 -3.11 1.39
C ARG A 370 -9.11 -2.75 1.17
N GLU A 371 -9.78 -2.27 2.21
CA GLU A 371 -11.15 -1.73 2.11
C GLU A 371 -11.17 -0.49 1.23
N LEU A 372 -10.19 0.42 1.42
CA LEU A 372 -10.05 1.61 0.57
C LEU A 372 -9.98 1.27 -0.93
N HIS A 373 -9.19 0.26 -1.33
CA HIS A 373 -9.08 -0.13 -2.73
C HIS A 373 -10.36 -0.79 -3.26
N ARG A 374 -11.10 -1.55 -2.44
CA ARG A 374 -12.42 -2.08 -2.81
C ARG A 374 -13.43 -0.96 -3.06
N ASP A 375 -13.54 -0.04 -2.10
CA ASP A 375 -14.45 1.10 -2.21
C ASP A 375 -14.10 1.97 -3.41
N THR A 376 -12.81 2.18 -3.65
CA THR A 376 -12.32 2.92 -4.83
C THR A 376 -12.67 2.19 -6.12
N ALA A 377 -12.48 0.87 -6.19
CA ALA A 377 -12.85 0.08 -7.35
C ALA A 377 -14.35 0.15 -7.66
N LEU A 378 -15.22 0.09 -6.65
CA LEU A 378 -16.66 0.28 -6.80
C LEU A 378 -17.00 1.67 -7.38
N LEU A 379 -16.37 2.74 -6.89
CA LEU A 379 -16.55 4.10 -7.43
C LEU A 379 -16.03 4.25 -8.87
N LEU A 380 -15.06 3.42 -9.27
CA LEU A 380 -14.55 3.34 -10.63
C LEU A 380 -15.38 2.42 -11.54
N GLY A 381 -16.46 1.81 -11.03
CA GLY A 381 -17.31 0.88 -11.78
C GLY A 381 -16.68 -0.50 -12.00
N HIS A 382 -15.66 -0.85 -11.22
CA HIS A 382 -14.97 -2.14 -11.30
C HIS A 382 -15.53 -3.11 -10.25
N GLY A 383 -16.30 -4.09 -10.72
CA GLY A 383 -16.96 -5.09 -9.86
C GLY A 383 -16.15 -6.34 -9.55
N ASP A 384 -15.05 -6.58 -10.29
CA ASP A 384 -14.25 -7.81 -10.18
C ASP A 384 -12.80 -7.48 -9.84
N LEU A 385 -12.44 -7.74 -8.59
CA LEU A 385 -11.17 -7.35 -8.01
C LEU A 385 -10.77 -8.39 -6.98
N SER A 386 -9.49 -8.71 -6.88
CA SER A 386 -8.98 -9.43 -5.71
C SER A 386 -7.75 -8.77 -5.15
N ILE A 387 -7.68 -8.64 -3.83
CA ILE A 387 -6.58 -8.03 -3.12
C ILE A 387 -5.92 -9.08 -2.23
N VAL A 388 -4.67 -9.40 -2.56
CA VAL A 388 -3.80 -10.26 -1.79
C VAL A 388 -3.08 -9.43 -0.73
N ALA A 389 -3.19 -9.87 0.52
CA ALA A 389 -2.37 -9.40 1.62
C ALA A 389 -0.90 -9.78 1.38
N SER A 390 -0.18 -8.91 0.66
CA SER A 390 1.21 -9.14 0.28
C SER A 390 2.15 -8.27 1.09
N SER A 391 3.37 -8.75 1.33
CA SER A 391 4.45 -7.84 1.71
C SER A 391 4.95 -7.16 0.45
N ARG A 392 4.78 -5.83 0.33
CA ARG A 392 5.44 -4.94 -0.67
C ARG A 392 4.69 -4.65 -1.98
N ASP A 393 3.36 -4.61 -1.98
CA ASP A 393 2.55 -4.00 -3.06
C ASP A 393 2.66 -4.70 -4.43
N VAL A 394 2.69 -6.02 -4.39
CA VAL A 394 2.57 -6.89 -5.57
C VAL A 394 1.73 -8.08 -5.16
N ALA A 395 0.77 -8.50 -5.98
CA ALA A 395 0.00 -9.70 -5.66
C ALA A 395 0.87 -10.94 -5.82
N GLU A 396 1.49 -11.34 -4.72
CA GLU A 396 2.22 -12.59 -4.54
C GLU A 396 1.78 -13.20 -3.20
N CYS A 397 1.38 -14.46 -3.22
CA CYS A 397 0.84 -15.13 -2.06
C CYS A 397 1.93 -15.86 -1.30
N ASN A 398 1.90 -15.79 0.04
CA ASN A 398 2.73 -16.64 0.88
C ASN A 398 1.91 -17.84 1.35
N PRO A 399 2.06 -19.03 0.75
CA PRO A 399 1.25 -20.20 1.10
C PRO A 399 1.50 -20.72 2.52
N PHE A 400 2.58 -20.29 3.19
CA PHE A 400 2.97 -20.76 4.52
C PHE A 400 2.43 -19.90 5.66
N ARG A 401 1.65 -18.86 5.33
CA ARG A 401 0.94 -18.05 6.31
C ARG A 401 -0.53 -18.01 5.95
N ALA A 402 -1.39 -18.08 6.97
CA ALA A 402 -2.80 -17.83 6.76
C ALA A 402 -2.98 -16.38 6.30
N MET A 403 -3.80 -16.18 5.27
CA MET A 403 -4.07 -14.87 4.73
C MET A 403 -5.54 -14.75 4.30
N THR A 404 -6.06 -13.53 4.37
CA THR A 404 -7.35 -13.16 3.81
C THR A 404 -7.11 -12.46 2.48
N MET A 405 -7.69 -12.99 1.43
CA MET A 405 -7.79 -12.37 0.12
C MET A 405 -9.14 -11.66 0.03
N HIS A 406 -9.09 -10.36 -0.15
CA HIS A 406 -10.26 -9.50 -0.17
C HIS A 406 -10.74 -9.36 -1.61
N ARG A 407 -11.85 -10.01 -1.98
CA ARG A 407 -12.40 -10.03 -3.34
C ARG A 407 -13.64 -9.15 -3.49
N LEU A 408 -13.83 -8.54 -4.65
CA LEU A 408 -15.12 -8.11 -5.17
C LEU A 408 -15.47 -9.07 -6.30
N VAL A 409 -16.66 -9.65 -6.25
CA VAL A 409 -17.21 -10.49 -7.31
C VAL A 409 -18.55 -9.90 -7.69
N GLU A 410 -18.66 -9.41 -8.92
CA GLU A 410 -19.87 -8.73 -9.41
C GLU A 410 -20.30 -7.57 -8.48
N GLY A 411 -19.32 -6.83 -7.96
CA GLY A 411 -19.54 -5.70 -7.05
C GLY A 411 -19.86 -6.08 -5.60
N ARG A 412 -19.93 -7.37 -5.27
CA ARG A 412 -20.18 -7.85 -3.90
C ARG A 412 -18.87 -8.21 -3.19
N PRO A 413 -18.64 -7.72 -1.96
CA PRO A 413 -17.46 -8.10 -1.20
C PRO A 413 -17.57 -9.56 -0.73
N VAL A 414 -16.59 -10.37 -1.12
CA VAL A 414 -16.45 -11.77 -0.71
C VAL A 414 -15.01 -11.99 -0.27
N ASP A 415 -14.78 -12.27 1.01
CA ASP A 415 -13.46 -12.57 1.54
C ASP A 415 -13.16 -14.07 1.38
N LEU A 416 -11.96 -14.41 0.91
CA LEU A 416 -11.43 -15.77 0.86
C LEU A 416 -10.34 -15.92 1.91
N MET A 417 -10.47 -16.88 2.81
CA MET A 417 -9.43 -17.19 3.79
C MET A 417 -8.65 -18.42 3.35
N THR A 418 -7.32 -18.28 3.22
CA THR A 418 -6.45 -19.42 2.87
C THR A 418 -5.74 -19.92 4.12
N ALA A 419 -5.78 -21.23 4.37
CA ALA A 419 -5.02 -21.85 5.45
C ALA A 419 -3.51 -21.83 5.16
N ALA A 420 -2.70 -21.76 6.22
CA ALA A 420 -1.26 -21.94 6.12
C ALA A 420 -0.92 -23.40 5.76
N GLN A 421 0.01 -23.57 4.84
CA GLN A 421 0.59 -24.86 4.48
C GLN A 421 1.87 -25.11 5.27
N ALA A 422 2.24 -26.38 5.42
CA ALA A 422 3.54 -26.74 5.99
C ALA A 422 4.66 -26.14 5.14
N GLU A 423 5.59 -25.44 5.79
CA GLU A 423 6.70 -24.75 5.14
C GLU A 423 7.83 -25.75 4.83
N PRO A 424 8.19 -25.97 3.55
CA PRO A 424 9.32 -26.83 3.20
C PRO A 424 10.63 -26.25 3.72
N LEU A 425 11.61 -27.13 3.96
CA LEU A 425 12.98 -26.73 4.28
C LEU A 425 13.54 -25.84 3.16
N SER A 426 14.20 -24.75 3.56
CA SER A 426 14.86 -23.86 2.60
C SER A 426 16.00 -24.59 1.92
N GLN A 427 15.99 -24.62 0.59
CA GLN A 427 17.13 -25.11 -0.18
C GLN A 427 18.11 -23.96 -0.42
N GLY A 428 19.40 -24.23 -0.31
CA GLY A 428 20.43 -23.25 -0.63
C GLY A 428 20.46 -22.95 -2.12
N ILE A 429 20.83 -21.72 -2.48
CA ILE A 429 20.89 -21.25 -3.87
C ILE A 429 22.04 -21.93 -4.66
N GLY A 430 22.94 -22.64 -3.97
CA GLY A 430 23.92 -23.53 -4.61
C GLY A 430 24.98 -22.79 -5.44
N GLY A 431 25.45 -21.63 -4.96
CA GLY A 431 26.45 -20.81 -5.67
C GLY A 431 25.92 -20.04 -6.88
N LEU A 432 24.66 -20.23 -7.27
CA LEU A 432 24.01 -19.43 -8.31
C LEU A 432 23.72 -18.00 -7.83
N THR A 433 23.66 -17.06 -8.76
CA THR A 433 23.03 -15.77 -8.49
C THR A 433 21.53 -15.94 -8.26
N SER A 434 20.91 -14.94 -7.63
CA SER A 434 19.46 -14.98 -7.37
C SER A 434 18.62 -15.04 -8.66
N LEU A 435 19.09 -14.43 -9.75
CA LEU A 435 18.45 -14.49 -11.06
C LEU A 435 18.61 -15.87 -11.71
N GLU A 436 19.83 -16.42 -11.71
CA GLU A 436 20.10 -17.76 -12.25
C GLU A 436 19.29 -18.83 -11.52
N TYR A 437 19.20 -18.75 -10.20
CA TYR A 437 18.36 -19.65 -9.41
C TYR A 437 16.87 -19.51 -9.76
N TRP A 438 16.37 -18.28 -9.86
CA TRP A 438 14.99 -18.02 -10.26
C TRP A 438 14.68 -18.59 -11.65
N MET A 439 15.61 -18.44 -12.60
CA MET A 439 15.53 -19.05 -13.93
C MET A 439 15.63 -20.58 -13.89
N ALA A 440 16.50 -21.13 -13.04
CA ALA A 440 16.69 -22.57 -12.88
C ALA A 440 15.43 -23.23 -12.30
N VAL A 441 14.74 -22.57 -11.36
CA VAL A 441 13.43 -23.01 -10.86
C VAL A 441 12.39 -23.00 -11.98
N TRP A 442 12.36 -21.93 -12.80
CA TRP A 442 11.49 -21.87 -13.96
C TRP A 442 11.78 -23.02 -14.93
N SER A 443 13.02 -23.17 -15.41
CA SER A 443 13.43 -24.19 -16.38
C SER A 443 13.33 -25.62 -15.86
N GLY A 444 13.23 -25.81 -14.54
CA GLY A 444 13.25 -27.13 -13.89
C GLY A 444 14.66 -27.66 -13.62
N ALA A 445 15.70 -26.88 -13.92
CA ALA A 445 17.09 -27.18 -13.58
C ALA A 445 17.34 -27.15 -12.06
N ALA A 446 16.57 -26.37 -11.32
CA ALA A 446 16.52 -26.38 -9.86
C ALA A 446 15.12 -26.76 -9.37
N ARG A 447 15.04 -27.52 -8.27
CA ARG A 447 13.77 -27.87 -7.62
C ARG A 447 13.63 -27.07 -6.34
N ASP A 448 12.60 -26.24 -6.25
CA ASP A 448 12.30 -25.50 -5.03
C ASP A 448 10.81 -25.67 -4.71
N ALA A 449 10.51 -26.48 -3.69
CA ALA A 449 9.14 -26.73 -3.24
C ALA A 449 8.47 -25.45 -2.70
N ARG A 450 9.26 -24.56 -2.09
CA ARG A 450 8.77 -23.31 -1.53
C ARG A 450 8.37 -22.32 -2.63
N ALA A 451 9.24 -22.15 -3.63
CA ALA A 451 8.96 -21.34 -4.80
C ALA A 451 7.77 -21.91 -5.59
N THR A 452 7.76 -23.22 -5.83
CA THR A 452 6.66 -23.91 -6.53
C THR A 452 5.31 -23.67 -5.85
N ALA A 453 5.22 -23.83 -4.52
CA ALA A 453 3.99 -23.57 -3.79
C ALA A 453 3.54 -22.10 -3.88
N THR A 454 4.49 -21.16 -3.87
CA THR A 454 4.24 -19.72 -4.02
C THR A 454 3.67 -19.41 -5.41
N ILE A 455 4.30 -19.93 -6.46
CA ILE A 455 3.89 -19.73 -7.86
C ILE A 455 2.50 -20.34 -8.10
N VAL A 456 2.30 -21.59 -7.68
CA VAL A 456 1.04 -22.33 -7.88
C VAL A 456 -0.12 -21.64 -7.17
N LEU A 457 0.03 -21.28 -5.88
CA LEU A 457 -1.06 -20.60 -5.16
C LEU A 457 -1.36 -19.23 -5.77
N THR A 458 -0.32 -18.48 -6.14
CA THR A 458 -0.48 -17.15 -6.76
C THR A 458 -1.21 -17.26 -8.11
N ALA A 459 -0.86 -18.24 -8.95
CA ALA A 459 -1.52 -18.49 -10.23
C ALA A 459 -2.98 -18.97 -10.04
N ALA A 460 -3.23 -19.85 -9.07
CA ALA A 460 -4.57 -20.33 -8.75
C ALA A 460 -5.51 -19.18 -8.38
N LEU A 461 -5.07 -18.27 -7.52
CA LEU A 461 -5.85 -17.12 -7.08
C LEU A 461 -6.09 -16.10 -8.21
N ALA A 462 -5.12 -15.94 -9.12
CA ALA A 462 -5.30 -15.16 -10.34
C ALA A 462 -6.36 -15.78 -11.27
N LEU A 463 -6.32 -17.10 -11.49
CA LEU A 463 -7.31 -17.82 -12.29
C LEU A 463 -8.71 -17.76 -11.66
N MET A 464 -8.82 -17.89 -10.33
CA MET A 464 -10.09 -17.67 -9.62
C MET A 464 -10.62 -16.24 -9.79
N THR A 465 -9.73 -15.25 -9.82
CA THR A 465 -10.09 -13.84 -10.01
C THR A 465 -10.68 -13.64 -11.41
N ILE A 466 -10.01 -14.14 -12.45
CA ILE A 466 -10.47 -14.05 -13.85
C ILE A 466 -11.85 -14.69 -14.07
N ASN A 467 -12.07 -15.84 -13.43
CA ASN A 467 -13.26 -16.68 -13.62
C ASN A 467 -14.38 -16.38 -12.63
N ARG A 468 -14.23 -15.37 -11.75
CA ARG A 468 -15.20 -15.05 -10.69
C ARG A 468 -15.57 -16.27 -9.83
N ALA A 469 -14.62 -17.17 -9.65
CA ALA A 469 -14.88 -18.47 -9.04
C ALA A 469 -15.35 -18.32 -7.59
N PRO A 470 -16.31 -19.15 -7.13
CA PRO A 470 -16.70 -19.19 -5.73
C PRO A 470 -15.52 -19.67 -4.86
N ASN A 471 -15.56 -19.38 -3.56
CA ASN A 471 -14.42 -19.63 -2.66
C ASN A 471 -14.12 -21.12 -2.49
N GLU A 472 -15.15 -21.96 -2.57
CA GLU A 472 -15.11 -23.41 -2.41
C GLU A 472 -14.26 -24.09 -3.51
N GLU A 473 -14.11 -23.43 -4.67
CA GLU A 473 -13.37 -23.96 -5.81
C GLU A 473 -11.84 -23.76 -5.72
N LEU A 474 -11.33 -23.13 -4.65
CA LEU A 474 -9.89 -22.88 -4.47
C LEU A 474 -9.03 -24.14 -4.69
N THR A 475 -9.49 -25.29 -4.19
CA THR A 475 -8.78 -26.57 -4.37
C THR A 475 -8.67 -26.98 -5.84
N SER A 476 -9.73 -26.77 -6.64
CA SER A 476 -9.74 -27.10 -8.07
C SER A 476 -8.81 -26.16 -8.86
N TYR A 477 -8.86 -24.86 -8.60
CA TYR A 477 -7.95 -23.90 -9.23
C TYR A 477 -6.49 -24.12 -8.85
N ARG A 478 -6.24 -24.58 -7.62
CA ARG A 478 -4.90 -24.98 -7.19
C ARG A 478 -4.41 -26.19 -7.97
N GLN A 479 -5.25 -27.21 -8.18
CA GLN A 479 -4.90 -28.38 -8.98
C GLN A 479 -4.62 -27.98 -10.43
N MET A 480 -5.45 -27.14 -11.03
CA MET A 480 -5.21 -26.61 -12.38
C MET A 480 -3.86 -25.87 -12.46
N ALA A 481 -3.53 -25.04 -11.47
CA ALA A 481 -2.24 -24.34 -11.42
C ALA A 481 -1.04 -25.29 -11.27
N VAL A 482 -1.19 -26.40 -10.55
CA VAL A 482 -0.17 -27.48 -10.50
C VAL A 482 0.03 -28.08 -11.89
N GLU A 483 -1.04 -28.44 -12.58
CA GLU A 483 -0.92 -29.04 -13.92
C GLU A 483 -0.33 -28.07 -14.96
N LEU A 484 -0.61 -26.77 -14.83
CA LEU A 484 0.03 -25.73 -15.64
C LEU A 484 1.53 -25.67 -15.34
N TRP A 485 1.91 -25.68 -14.06
CA TRP A 485 3.31 -25.71 -13.64
C TRP A 485 4.05 -26.93 -14.20
N GLU A 486 3.47 -28.12 -14.12
CA GLU A 486 4.07 -29.36 -14.63
C GLU A 486 4.23 -29.35 -16.16
N ARG A 487 3.31 -28.71 -16.89
CA ARG A 487 3.31 -28.65 -18.36
C ARG A 487 4.04 -27.44 -18.95
N ARG A 488 4.57 -26.53 -18.12
CA ARG A 488 5.15 -25.23 -18.54
C ARG A 488 6.24 -25.33 -19.62
N HIS A 489 6.92 -26.47 -19.74
CA HIS A 489 8.01 -26.71 -20.70
C HIS A 489 7.58 -27.33 -22.02
N ARG A 490 6.34 -27.79 -22.14
CA ARG A 490 5.87 -28.53 -23.33
C ARG A 490 5.42 -27.62 -24.47
N ARG A 491 5.30 -26.31 -24.25
CA ARG A 491 4.88 -25.33 -25.26
C ARG A 491 6.08 -24.54 -25.75
N VAL A 492 6.53 -24.84 -26.96
CA VAL A 492 7.47 -23.96 -27.69
C VAL A 492 6.70 -22.69 -28.02
N ARG A 493 7.09 -21.56 -27.40
CA ARG A 493 6.53 -20.27 -27.79
C ARG A 493 7.15 -19.84 -29.12
N PRO A 494 6.34 -19.41 -30.12
CA PRO A 494 6.91 -18.75 -31.29
C PRO A 494 7.71 -17.53 -30.81
N ARG A 495 8.95 -17.44 -31.28
CA ARG A 495 9.92 -16.42 -30.88
C ARG A 495 9.43 -15.03 -31.21
#